data_AF-A0A6A5FQI3-F1
#
_entry.id   AF-A0A6A5FQI3-F1
#
_cell.length_a   1.000
_cell.length_b   1.000
_cell.length_c   1.000
_cell.angle_alpha   90.00
_cell.angle_beta   90.00
_cell.angle_gamma   90.00
#
_symmetry.space_group_name_H-M   'P 1'
#
loop_
_entity.id
_entity.type
_entity.pdbx_description
1 polymer ?
#
loop_
_entity_poly.entity_id
_entity_poly.type
_entity_poly.pdbx_seq_one_letter_code
_entity_poly.pdbx_strand_id
1 'polypeptide(L)'
;MQQRYKADGRHRHGVRSLKESLRCFFEVCHVLATAADVEQTLKLPDSSRLIVLGELLTASFWMLSIEGQVVLPPHPNFLAGVAALFSSYYNFNLVYQEQASCTLEFIQRCFLD
;
A
#
# COMPACT_ATOMS: atom_id res chain seq x y z
N MET A 1 -41.56 8.54 23.72
CA MET A 1 -40.95 7.20 23.71
C MET A 1 -40.11 7.08 22.43
N GLN A 2 -38.89 7.64 22.47
CA GLN A 2 -37.88 7.57 21.41
C GLN A 2 -36.78 6.65 21.88
N GLN A 3 -36.55 5.54 21.17
CA GLN A 3 -35.26 4.84 21.11
C GLN A 3 -35.44 3.60 20.23
N ARG A 4 -34.91 3.64 19.00
CA ARG A 4 -34.16 2.54 18.36
C ARG A 4 -33.79 2.96 16.93
N TYR A 5 -32.66 2.41 16.46
CA TYR A 5 -31.93 2.68 15.22
C TYR A 5 -30.89 3.81 15.24
N LYS A 6 -29.84 3.61 16.04
CA LYS A 6 -28.53 4.24 15.80
C LYS A 6 -27.40 3.22 16.00
N ALA A 7 -27.37 2.20 15.15
CA ALA A 7 -26.34 1.15 15.21
C ALA A 7 -25.99 0.60 13.81
N ASP A 8 -25.73 1.46 12.81
CA ASP A 8 -25.19 1.01 11.50
C ASP A 8 -24.41 2.12 10.75
N GLY A 9 -23.71 2.99 11.48
CA GLY A 9 -22.93 4.09 10.86
C GLY A 9 -21.42 3.99 11.07
N ARG A 10 -20.98 3.35 12.17
CA ARG A 10 -19.58 3.39 12.62
C ARG A 10 -18.70 2.33 11.94
N HIS A 11 -19.28 1.16 11.64
CA HIS A 11 -18.54 0.03 11.06
C HIS A 11 -18.19 0.25 9.58
N ARG A 12 -19.05 0.93 8.82
CA ARG A 12 -18.82 1.22 7.39
C ARG A 12 -17.78 2.32 7.17
N HIS A 13 -17.65 3.26 8.11
CA HIS A 13 -16.65 4.34 8.04
C HIS A 13 -15.23 3.82 8.27
N GLY A 14 -15.03 2.92 9.25
CA GLY A 14 -13.71 2.34 9.52
C GLY A 14 -13.16 1.50 8.35
N VAL A 15 -14.01 0.66 7.74
CA VAL A 15 -13.62 -0.15 6.57
C VAL A 15 -13.29 0.71 5.34
N ARG A 16 -14.02 1.82 5.16
CA ARG A 16 -13.77 2.76 4.06
C ARG A 16 -12.46 3.52 4.26
N SER A 17 -12.21 3.99 5.47
CA SER A 17 -10.96 4.68 5.84
C SER A 17 -9.75 3.76 5.69
N LEU A 18 -9.86 2.48 6.08
CA LEU A 18 -8.79 1.50 5.86
C LEU A 18 -8.54 1.26 4.36
N LYS A 19 -9.60 1.16 3.56
CA LYS A 19 -9.49 0.98 2.10
C LYS A 19 -8.84 2.18 1.42
N GLU A 20 -9.16 3.39 1.85
CA GLU A 20 -8.56 4.65 1.35
C GLU A 20 -7.09 4.75 1.78
N SER A 21 -6.77 4.38 3.02
CA SER A 21 -5.41 4.32 3.57
C SER A 21 -4.52 3.33 2.80
N LEU A 22 -5.07 2.15 2.44
CA LEU A 22 -4.34 1.17 1.64
C LEU A 22 -4.04 1.67 0.22
N ARG A 23 -4.91 2.49 -0.38
CA ARG A 23 -4.64 3.07 -1.70
C ARG A 23 -3.42 4.01 -1.70
N CYS A 24 -3.03 4.54 -0.55
CA CYS A 24 -1.79 5.30 -0.44
C CYS A 24 -0.55 4.42 -0.54
N PHE A 25 -0.65 3.10 -0.52
CA PHE A 25 0.49 2.20 -0.63
C PHE A 25 0.62 1.53 -2.00
N PHE A 26 -0.51 1.31 -2.67
CA PHE A 26 -0.55 0.53 -3.89
C PHE A 26 -0.82 1.41 -5.10
N GLU A 27 0.00 1.26 -6.13
CA GLU A 27 -0.26 1.80 -7.46
C GLU A 27 -0.59 0.63 -8.39
N VAL A 28 -1.57 0.76 -9.28
CA VAL A 28 -1.96 -0.34 -10.18
C VAL A 28 -1.54 0.00 -11.61
N CYS A 29 -0.82 -0.90 -12.26
CA CYS A 29 -0.33 -0.75 -13.62
C CYS A 29 -0.73 -1.91 -14.51
N HIS A 30 -0.56 -1.72 -15.82
CA HIS A 30 -0.76 -2.77 -16.79
C HIS A 30 0.17 -3.97 -16.52
N VAL A 31 -0.30 -5.19 -16.79
CA VAL A 31 0.45 -6.43 -16.50
C VAL A 31 1.79 -6.53 -17.23
N LEU A 32 1.91 -5.84 -18.38
CA LEU A 32 3.13 -5.79 -19.18
C LEU A 32 3.99 -4.54 -18.93
N ALA A 33 3.64 -3.70 -17.95
CA ALA A 33 4.40 -2.49 -17.66
C ALA A 33 5.81 -2.84 -17.15
N THR A 34 6.83 -2.19 -17.73
CA THR A 34 8.20 -2.25 -17.25
C THR A 34 8.48 -1.17 -16.22
N ALA A 35 9.61 -1.27 -15.51
CA ALA A 35 10.07 -0.23 -14.59
C ALA A 35 10.18 1.14 -15.28
N ALA A 36 10.75 1.17 -16.49
CA ALA A 36 10.89 2.39 -17.27
C ALA A 36 9.53 2.99 -17.68
N ASP A 37 8.57 2.14 -18.06
CA ASP A 37 7.21 2.62 -18.36
C ASP A 37 6.57 3.26 -17.13
N VAL A 38 6.75 2.64 -15.96
CA VAL A 38 6.22 3.15 -14.68
C VAL A 38 6.86 4.48 -14.31
N GLU A 39 8.19 4.61 -14.38
CA GLU A 39 8.90 5.85 -14.05
C GLU A 39 8.59 7.01 -15.00
N GLN A 40 8.30 6.71 -16.27
CA GLN A 40 7.92 7.73 -17.26
C GLN A 40 6.45 8.13 -17.16
N THR A 41 5.57 7.19 -16.80
CA THR A 41 4.11 7.39 -16.83
C THR A 41 3.57 7.85 -15.49
N LEU A 42 4.16 7.41 -14.38
CA LEU A 42 3.72 7.70 -13.03
C LEU A 42 4.67 8.68 -12.36
N LYS A 43 4.10 9.72 -11.75
CA LYS A 43 4.83 10.58 -10.83
C LYS A 43 4.96 9.87 -9.49
N LEU A 44 5.93 8.97 -9.38
CA LEU A 44 6.19 8.20 -8.17
C LEU A 44 6.56 9.16 -7.01
N PRO A 45 5.94 8.99 -5.84
CA PRO A 45 6.26 9.82 -4.67
C PRO A 45 7.55 9.36 -4.00
N ASP A 46 8.10 10.22 -3.13
CA ASP A 46 9.32 9.89 -2.39
C ASP A 46 9.10 8.74 -1.41
N SER A 47 7.88 8.63 -0.88
CA SER A 47 7.47 7.51 -0.03
C SER A 47 7.34 6.22 -0.82
N SER A 48 7.65 5.09 -0.20
CA SER A 48 7.54 3.78 -0.85
C SER A 48 6.14 3.50 -1.42
N ARG A 49 6.10 2.85 -2.59
CA ARG A 49 4.86 2.36 -3.20
C ARG A 49 5.06 0.95 -3.73
N LEU A 50 4.08 0.09 -3.50
CA LEU A 50 3.99 -1.20 -4.16
C LEU A 50 3.21 -1.03 -5.45
N ILE A 51 3.89 -1.22 -6.57
CA ILE A 51 3.28 -1.15 -7.90
C ILE A 51 2.80 -2.55 -8.27
N VAL A 52 1.51 -2.69 -8.54
CA VAL A 52 0.84 -3.96 -8.77
C VAL A 52 0.56 -4.12 -10.25
N LEU A 53 1.05 -5.19 -10.87
CA LEU A 53 0.91 -5.43 -12.30
C LEU A 53 -0.31 -6.30 -12.58
N GLY A 54 -1.41 -5.67 -13.00
CA GLY A 54 -2.72 -6.30 -13.16
C GLY A 54 -3.71 -5.90 -12.06
N GLU A 55 -4.60 -6.81 -11.66
CA GLU A 55 -5.63 -6.50 -10.67
C GLU A 55 -5.13 -6.68 -9.22
N LEU A 56 -5.55 -5.78 -8.33
CA LEU A 56 -5.18 -5.82 -6.91
C LEU A 56 -5.62 -7.16 -6.28
N LEU A 57 -4.72 -7.79 -5.50
CA LEU A 57 -4.91 -9.10 -4.84
C LEU A 57 -4.84 -10.34 -5.75
N THR A 58 -4.95 -10.19 -7.07
CA THR A 58 -4.83 -11.31 -8.05
C THR A 58 -3.61 -11.17 -8.96
N ALA A 59 -2.92 -10.02 -8.91
CA ALA A 59 -1.73 -9.75 -9.69
C ALA A 59 -0.63 -10.78 -9.45
N SER A 60 -0.06 -11.27 -10.56
CA SER A 60 1.04 -12.23 -10.54
C SER A 60 2.38 -11.58 -10.23
N PHE A 61 2.52 -10.28 -10.57
CA PHE A 61 3.77 -9.55 -10.43
C PHE A 61 3.56 -8.20 -9.73
N TRP A 62 4.61 -7.77 -9.04
CA TRP A 62 4.68 -6.47 -8.39
C TRP A 62 6.07 -5.85 -8.60
N MET A 63 6.15 -4.54 -8.50
CA MET A 63 7.38 -3.75 -8.43
C MET A 63 7.35 -2.93 -7.13
N LEU A 64 8.52 -2.50 -6.66
CA LEU A 64 8.62 -1.60 -5.50
C LEU A 64 9.31 -0.32 -5.93
N SER A 65 8.70 0.81 -5.61
CA SER A 65 9.38 2.11 -5.69
C SER A 65 9.75 2.64 -4.32
N ILE A 66 10.89 3.32 -4.25
CA ILE A 66 11.38 4.07 -3.10
C ILE A 66 11.97 5.37 -3.64
N GLU A 67 11.69 6.50 -3.01
CA GLU A 67 12.25 7.81 -3.40
C GLU A 67 12.04 8.15 -4.88
N GLY A 68 10.84 7.85 -5.40
CA GLY A 68 10.48 8.14 -6.78
C GLY A 68 11.10 7.22 -7.84
N GLN A 69 11.82 6.17 -7.46
CA GLN A 69 12.50 5.24 -8.38
C GLN A 69 12.05 3.81 -8.16
N VAL A 70 11.96 3.01 -9.22
CA VAL A 70 11.67 1.57 -9.12
C VAL A 70 12.95 0.85 -8.71
N VAL A 71 13.00 0.41 -7.45
CA VAL A 71 14.17 -0.27 -6.87
C VAL A 71 14.09 -1.78 -7.00
N LEU A 72 12.89 -2.34 -7.18
CA LEU A 72 12.68 -3.75 -7.48
C LEU A 72 11.89 -3.89 -8.78
N PRO A 73 12.47 -4.55 -9.81
CA PRO A 73 11.79 -4.85 -11.07
C PRO A 73 10.69 -5.91 -10.85
N PRO A 74 9.90 -6.25 -11.89
CA PRO A 74 8.76 -7.15 -11.74
C PRO A 74 9.13 -8.46 -11.04
N HIS A 75 8.54 -8.71 -9.87
CA HIS A 75 8.79 -9.86 -9.02
C HIS A 75 7.49 -10.62 -8.75
N PRO A 76 7.51 -11.97 -8.71
CA PRO A 76 6.32 -12.75 -8.38
C PRO A 76 5.96 -12.69 -6.88
N ASN A 77 4.85 -13.33 -6.51
CA ASN A 77 4.38 -13.47 -5.12
C ASN A 77 4.00 -12.12 -4.48
N PHE A 78 2.75 -11.70 -4.70
CA PHE A 78 2.21 -10.44 -4.18
C PHE A 78 2.37 -10.27 -2.66
N LEU A 79 2.23 -11.35 -1.88
CA LEU A 79 2.36 -11.27 -0.42
C LEU A 79 3.79 -10.90 0.01
N ALA A 80 4.80 -11.40 -0.71
CA ALA A 80 6.18 -10.98 -0.51
C ALA A 80 6.39 -9.49 -0.84
N GLY A 81 5.66 -8.95 -1.83
CA GLY A 81 5.66 -7.53 -2.15
C GLY A 81 5.10 -6.67 -1.04
N VAL A 82 3.97 -7.07 -0.45
CA VAL A 82 3.40 -6.40 0.72
C VAL A 82 4.39 -6.41 1.89
N ALA A 83 5.04 -7.54 2.15
CA ALA A 83 6.06 -7.64 3.19
C ALA A 83 7.29 -6.74 2.89
N ALA A 84 7.75 -6.70 1.63
CA ALA A 84 8.86 -5.86 1.20
C ALA A 84 8.55 -4.37 1.36
N LEU A 85 7.33 -3.94 1.00
CA LEU A 85 6.86 -2.57 1.22
C LEU A 85 6.88 -2.20 2.71
N PHE A 86 6.33 -3.03 3.58
CA PHE A 86 6.34 -2.72 5.02
C PHE A 86 7.75 -2.75 5.61
N SER A 87 8.58 -3.68 5.13
CA SER A 87 10.00 -3.77 5.52
C SER A 87 10.81 -2.57 5.05
N SER A 88 10.49 -1.93 3.92
CA SER A 88 11.23 -0.77 3.44
C SER A 88 11.07 0.44 4.39
N TYR A 89 9.87 0.65 4.92
CA TYR A 89 9.65 1.70 5.91
C TYR A 89 10.48 1.50 7.19
N TYR A 90 10.61 0.25 7.65
CA TYR A 90 11.40 -0.07 8.84
C TYR A 90 12.91 0.02 8.56
N ASN A 91 13.41 -0.66 7.53
CA ASN A 91 14.85 -0.78 7.28
C ASN A 91 15.48 0.54 6.82
N PHE A 92 14.77 1.35 6.02
CA PHE A 92 15.28 2.62 5.50
C PHE A 92 14.82 3.83 6.33
N ASN A 93 14.12 3.60 7.45
CA ASN A 93 13.61 4.66 8.34
C ASN A 93 12.85 5.77 7.58
N LEU A 94 11.98 5.37 6.64
CA LEU A 94 11.28 6.29 5.76
C LEU A 94 10.12 6.95 6.51
N VAL A 95 9.88 8.24 6.22
CA VAL A 95 8.74 8.96 6.78
C VAL A 95 7.44 8.27 6.34
N TYR A 96 6.63 7.88 7.33
CA TYR A 96 5.34 7.28 7.08
C TYR A 96 4.41 8.26 6.36
N GLN A 97 3.57 7.72 5.46
CA GLN A 97 2.48 8.49 4.89
C GLN A 97 1.48 8.83 6.01
N GLU A 98 1.10 10.11 6.15
CA GLU A 98 0.18 10.57 7.21
C GLU A 98 -1.13 9.77 7.24
N GLN A 99 -1.68 9.46 6.07
CA GLN A 99 -2.93 8.71 5.93
C GLN A 99 -2.79 7.22 6.29
N ALA A 100 -1.57 6.75 6.51
CA ALA A 100 -1.26 5.34 6.66
C ALA A 100 -0.32 5.02 7.83
N SER A 101 0.10 6.05 8.58
CA SER A 101 0.91 5.95 9.80
C SER A 101 0.24 5.06 10.83
N CYS A 102 -1.07 5.22 11.07
CA CYS A 102 -1.83 4.38 12.00
C CYS A 102 -1.79 2.88 11.63
N THR A 103 -1.85 2.55 10.34
CA THR A 103 -1.79 1.17 9.85
C THR A 103 -0.38 0.59 10.03
N LEU A 104 0.65 1.39 9.78
CA LEU A 104 2.05 0.97 9.94
C LEU A 104 2.42 0.80 11.41
N GLU A 105 1.99 1.73 12.27
CA GLU A 105 2.16 1.62 13.72
C GLU A 105 1.44 0.38 14.28
N PHE A 106 0.26 0.04 13.75
CA PHE A 106 -0.45 -1.18 14.12
C PHE A 106 0.33 -2.44 13.73
N ILE A 107 0.82 -2.52 12.50
CA ILE A 107 1.64 -3.66 12.03
C ILE A 107 2.91 -3.76 12.89
N GLN A 108 3.57 -2.64 13.18
CA GLN A 108 4.76 -2.63 14.02
C GLN A 108 4.49 -3.20 15.42
N ARG A 109 3.40 -2.77 16.08
CA ARG A 109 3.00 -3.31 17.38
C ARG A 109 2.56 -4.77 17.36
N CYS A 110 2.15 -5.32 16.21
CA CYS A 110 1.75 -6.72 16.11
C CYS A 110 2.93 -7.68 15.87
N PHE A 111 4.06 -7.19 15.35
CA PHE A 111 5.18 -8.05 14.92
C PHE A 111 6.53 -7.72 15.57
N LEU A 112 6.65 -6.60 16.30
CA LEU A 112 7.91 -6.16 16.93
C LEU A 112 7.81 -5.97 18.47
N ASP A 113 6.63 -6.20 19.06
CA ASP A 113 6.42 -6.25 20.53
C ASP A 113 6.20 -7.70 21.00
#